data_AF-A0A954A7L1-F1
#
_entry.id   AF-A0A954A7L1-F1
#
_cell.length_a   1.000
_cell.length_b   1.000
_cell.length_c   1.000
_cell.angle_alpha   90.00
_cell.angle_beta   90.00
_cell.angle_gamma   90.00
#
_symmetry.space_group_name_H-M   'P 1'
#
loop_
_entity.id
_entity.type
_entity.pdbx_description
1 polymer ?
#
loop_
_entity_poly.entity_id
_entity_poly.type
_entity_poly.pdbx_seq_one_letter_code
_entity_poly.pdbx_strand_id
1 'polypeptide(L)'
;LARPRTPSGVAALSPTRDVASPPLGELMPKIRLKVPTVAQEKPNSCWHASASMIWSYWQSQTGRQGPMFTVPDAYARADTVGLYPTEFITLAKNVGLKPLPLSNQLTEADLFRDLRDSGPIWCAGYWFGVGHIIVLTGVGGGRIQFNDPDGGVEKEDTLAWFNQKLASGIAGCRMVKDAQRY
;
A
#
# COMPACT_ATOMS: atom_id res chain seq x y z
N LEU A 1 -39.34 -24.79 71.03
CA LEU A 1 -39.07 -25.34 69.69
C LEU A 1 -38.77 -24.16 68.77
N ALA A 2 -37.54 -23.64 68.74
CA ALA A 2 -36.36 -24.13 67.99
C ALA A 2 -36.24 -23.49 66.58
N ARG A 3 -35.61 -22.30 66.58
CA ARG A 3 -34.53 -21.75 65.70
C ARG A 3 -34.66 -21.75 64.14
N PRO A 4 -33.91 -20.81 63.48
CA PRO A 4 -34.22 -20.22 62.18
C PRO A 4 -33.47 -20.89 61.02
N ARG A 5 -33.78 -20.48 59.78
CA ARG A 5 -32.96 -20.75 58.59
C ARG A 5 -32.79 -19.51 57.72
N THR A 6 -31.56 -19.04 57.63
CA THR A 6 -30.94 -18.48 56.42
C THR A 6 -29.84 -19.44 55.97
N PRO A 7 -29.64 -19.66 54.67
CA PRO A 7 -28.34 -19.34 54.05
C PRO A 7 -28.53 -18.70 52.65
N SER A 8 -27.82 -17.63 52.28
CA SER A 8 -26.40 -17.54 51.86
C SER A 8 -26.27 -17.50 50.33
N GLY A 9 -25.46 -16.56 49.84
CA GLY A 9 -24.98 -16.45 48.45
C GLY A 9 -25.67 -15.35 47.64
N VAL A 10 -25.00 -14.49 46.88
CA VAL A 10 -23.59 -14.40 46.45
C VAL A 10 -23.30 -12.94 46.09
N ALA A 11 -22.03 -12.54 46.24
CA ALA A 11 -21.36 -11.38 45.66
C ALA A 11 -21.74 -11.10 44.17
N ALA A 12 -21.45 -9.98 43.53
CA ALA A 12 -20.35 -9.05 43.68
C ALA A 12 -20.68 -7.74 42.94
N LEU A 13 -20.10 -6.65 43.44
CA LEU A 13 -19.80 -5.47 42.65
C LEU A 13 -19.02 -5.88 41.39
N SER A 14 -19.45 -5.42 40.22
CA SER A 14 -18.57 -5.28 39.07
C SER A 14 -18.70 -3.86 38.56
N PRO A 15 -17.64 -3.04 38.69
CA PRO A 15 -17.64 -1.72 38.09
C PRO A 15 -17.70 -1.89 36.56
N THR A 16 -18.58 -1.12 35.95
CA THR A 16 -18.55 -0.84 34.52
C THR A 16 -17.11 -0.51 34.14
N ARG A 17 -16.51 -1.36 33.31
CA ARG A 17 -15.23 -1.07 32.68
C ARG A 17 -15.46 0.16 31.80
N ASP A 18 -15.12 1.32 32.33
CA ASP A 18 -14.67 2.44 31.52
C ASP A 18 -13.52 1.91 30.66
N VAL A 19 -13.82 1.67 29.38
CA VAL A 19 -12.79 1.42 28.39
C VAL A 19 -12.13 2.77 28.16
N ALA A 20 -11.16 3.08 29.01
CA ALA A 20 -10.30 4.23 28.87
C ALA A 20 -9.78 4.26 27.43
N SER A 21 -10.00 5.38 26.74
CA SER A 21 -9.36 5.68 25.48
C SER A 21 -7.84 5.52 25.65
N PRO A 22 -7.14 4.86 24.71
CA PRO A 22 -5.69 4.70 24.83
C PRO A 22 -5.01 6.09 24.87
N PRO A 23 -3.98 6.26 25.71
CA PRO A 23 -3.34 7.55 25.91
C PRO A 23 -2.56 7.99 24.65
N LEU A 24 -2.56 9.31 24.42
CA LEU A 24 -1.67 10.02 23.49
C LEU A 24 -0.22 9.62 23.77
N GLY A 25 0.36 8.77 22.92
CA GLY A 25 1.78 8.38 23.03
C GLY A 25 2.16 7.02 22.45
N GLU A 26 1.22 6.22 21.95
CA GLU A 26 1.59 5.01 21.20
C GLU A 26 2.22 5.44 19.87
N LEU A 27 3.55 5.31 19.77
CA LEU A 27 4.32 5.57 18.56
C LEU A 27 3.68 4.75 17.42
N MET A 28 2.98 5.43 16.52
CA MET A 28 2.40 4.75 15.37
C MET A 28 3.53 4.06 14.58
N PRO A 29 3.32 2.81 14.11
CA PRO A 29 4.36 2.07 13.42
C PRO A 29 4.84 2.82 12.17
N LYS A 30 6.14 3.04 12.07
CA LYS A 30 6.79 3.70 10.94
C LYS A 30 7.66 2.71 10.16
N ILE A 31 7.59 2.76 8.84
CA ILE A 31 8.46 1.99 7.94
C ILE A 31 8.87 2.87 6.76
N ARG A 32 10.12 2.69 6.29
CA ARG A 32 10.62 3.23 5.02
C ARG A 32 11.53 2.20 4.38
N LEU A 33 11.15 1.78 3.18
CA LEU A 33 11.87 0.81 2.36
C LEU A 33 12.86 1.55 1.47
N LYS A 34 14.06 0.99 1.30
CA LYS A 34 15.05 1.51 0.34
C LYS A 34 14.74 0.91 -1.04
N VAL A 35 13.91 1.61 -1.80
CA VAL A 35 13.46 1.19 -3.14
C VAL A 35 14.21 1.99 -4.19
N PRO A 36 14.88 1.35 -5.18
CA PRO A 36 15.52 2.07 -6.26
C PRO A 36 14.54 3.00 -6.98
N THR A 37 14.95 4.22 -7.27
CA THR A 37 14.18 5.13 -8.13
C THR A 37 14.45 4.81 -9.61
N VAL A 38 13.40 4.90 -10.42
CA VAL A 38 13.47 4.73 -11.88
C VAL A 38 12.64 5.84 -12.49
N ALA A 39 13.28 6.69 -13.32
CA ALA A 39 12.56 7.69 -14.07
C ALA A 39 11.77 7.03 -15.22
N GLN A 40 10.59 7.56 -15.53
CA GLN A 40 9.86 7.13 -16.73
C GLN A 40 10.59 7.61 -17.99
N GLU A 41 10.80 6.70 -18.94
CA GLU A 41 11.52 6.99 -20.19
C GLU A 41 10.62 7.67 -21.23
N LYS A 42 9.30 7.44 -21.15
CA LYS A 42 8.29 8.04 -22.03
C LYS A 42 7.29 8.87 -21.22
N PRO A 43 6.61 9.85 -21.84
CA PRO A 43 5.63 10.70 -21.17
C PRO A 43 4.51 9.97 -20.42
N ASN A 44 4.13 8.76 -20.86
CA ASN A 44 3.05 7.98 -20.23
C ASN A 44 3.51 6.59 -19.77
N SER A 45 4.80 6.41 -19.45
CA SER A 45 5.35 5.12 -18.98
C SER A 45 5.55 5.04 -17.46
N CYS A 46 4.88 5.88 -16.66
CA CYS A 46 4.94 5.83 -15.20
C CYS A 46 4.63 4.43 -14.64
N TRP A 47 3.61 3.76 -15.21
CA TRP A 47 3.22 2.40 -14.87
C TRP A 47 4.37 1.37 -15.01
N HIS A 48 5.17 1.51 -16.08
CA HIS A 48 6.29 0.63 -16.38
C HIS A 48 7.43 0.89 -15.40
N ALA A 49 7.83 2.15 -15.25
CA ALA A 49 8.88 2.55 -14.31
C ALA A 49 8.55 2.16 -12.86
N SER A 50 7.31 2.38 -12.40
CA SER A 50 6.86 1.94 -11.07
C SER A 50 6.92 0.43 -10.89
N ALA A 51 6.52 -0.35 -11.90
CA ALA A 51 6.67 -1.79 -11.84
C ALA A 51 8.17 -2.19 -11.79
N SER A 52 9.04 -1.46 -12.50
CA SER A 52 10.50 -1.72 -12.52
C SER A 52 11.17 -1.43 -11.19
N MET A 53 10.70 -0.42 -10.45
CA MET A 53 11.17 -0.13 -9.09
C MET A 53 10.86 -1.29 -8.13
N ILE A 54 9.61 -1.80 -8.16
CA ILE A 54 9.20 -2.93 -7.30
C ILE A 54 9.94 -4.20 -7.70
N TRP A 55 10.07 -4.45 -9.00
CA TRP A 55 10.81 -5.58 -9.54
C TRP A 55 12.29 -5.55 -9.14
N SER A 56 12.95 -4.39 -9.24
CA SER A 56 14.34 -4.18 -8.83
C SER A 56 14.52 -4.33 -7.32
N TYR A 57 13.59 -3.80 -6.52
CA TYR A 57 13.59 -4.00 -5.07
C TYR A 57 13.61 -5.48 -4.73
N TRP A 58 12.67 -6.28 -5.26
CA TRP A 58 12.57 -7.70 -4.92
C TRP A 58 13.75 -8.54 -5.38
N GLN A 59 14.36 -8.23 -6.52
CA GLN A 59 15.62 -8.87 -6.92
C GLN A 59 16.74 -8.59 -5.92
N SER A 60 16.87 -7.35 -5.46
CA SER A 60 17.89 -6.99 -4.47
C SER A 60 17.70 -7.72 -3.13
N GLN A 61 16.46 -8.06 -2.77
CA GLN A 61 16.14 -8.72 -1.50
C GLN A 61 16.29 -10.25 -1.57
N THR A 62 15.95 -10.85 -2.71
CA THR A 62 15.84 -12.32 -2.83
C THR A 62 16.94 -12.97 -3.65
N GLY A 63 17.65 -12.20 -4.48
CA GLY A 63 18.56 -12.73 -5.50
C GLY A 63 17.86 -13.49 -6.63
N ARG A 64 16.51 -13.61 -6.59
CA ARG A 64 15.73 -14.28 -7.64
C ARG A 64 15.39 -13.31 -8.76
N GLN A 65 15.80 -13.66 -9.97
CA GLN A 65 15.44 -12.93 -11.18
C GLN A 65 14.15 -13.49 -11.76
N GLY A 66 13.04 -12.79 -11.54
CA GLY A 66 11.82 -13.00 -12.32
C GLY A 66 11.84 -12.16 -13.60
N PRO A 67 11.12 -12.53 -14.67
CA PRO A 67 10.98 -11.65 -15.82
C PRO A 67 10.28 -10.33 -15.49
N MET A 68 10.81 -9.23 -16.02
CA MET A 68 10.13 -7.93 -16.07
C MET A 68 9.34 -7.80 -17.38
N PHE A 69 8.47 -8.76 -17.66
CA PHE A 69 7.61 -8.71 -18.83
C PHE A 69 6.47 -7.75 -18.54
N THR A 70 6.55 -6.54 -19.07
CA THR A 70 5.46 -5.58 -18.87
C THR A 70 4.34 -5.83 -19.88
N VAL A 71 3.70 -4.79 -20.40
CA VAL A 71 2.67 -4.91 -21.44
C VAL A 71 3.26 -4.29 -22.71
N PRO A 72 3.85 -5.09 -23.62
CA PRO A 72 4.60 -4.57 -24.77
C PRO A 72 3.79 -3.58 -25.62
N ASP A 73 2.53 -3.91 -25.92
CA ASP A 73 1.64 -3.04 -26.70
C ASP A 73 1.33 -1.72 -25.98
N ALA A 74 1.32 -1.72 -24.64
CA ALA A 74 1.17 -0.49 -23.86
C ALA A 74 2.46 0.33 -23.84
N TYR A 75 3.61 -0.33 -23.78
CA TYR A 75 4.89 0.36 -23.84
C TYR A 75 5.13 0.99 -25.22
N ALA A 76 4.73 0.30 -26.29
CA ALA A 76 4.84 0.78 -27.67
C ALA A 76 4.10 2.10 -27.89
N ARG A 77 2.95 2.30 -27.22
CA ARG A 77 2.13 3.53 -27.32
C ARG A 77 2.35 4.54 -26.18
N ALA A 78 3.27 4.29 -25.25
CA ALA A 78 3.46 5.13 -24.06
C ALA A 78 3.98 6.55 -24.35
N ASP A 79 4.37 6.84 -25.59
CA ASP A 79 4.67 8.20 -26.03
C ASP A 79 3.42 9.10 -26.05
N THR A 80 2.23 8.51 -26.26
CA THR A 80 0.97 9.27 -26.41
C THR A 80 -0.14 8.79 -25.48
N VAL A 81 -0.10 7.55 -24.99
CA VAL A 81 -1.19 6.93 -24.24
C VAL A 81 -0.65 6.12 -23.06
N GLY A 82 -1.18 6.39 -21.86
CA GLY A 82 -0.87 5.61 -20.65
C GLY A 82 -1.47 4.20 -20.63
N LEU A 83 -1.19 3.48 -19.55
CA LEU A 83 -1.83 2.19 -19.30
C LEU A 83 -3.29 2.40 -18.90
N TYR A 84 -4.22 1.70 -19.55
CA TYR A 84 -5.63 1.77 -19.19
C TYR A 84 -5.90 0.99 -17.90
N PRO A 85 -6.89 1.39 -17.09
CA PRO A 85 -7.30 0.66 -15.89
C PRO A 85 -7.59 -0.84 -16.13
N THR A 86 -8.17 -1.16 -17.28
CA THR A 86 -8.48 -2.55 -17.68
C THR A 86 -7.23 -3.40 -17.90
N GLU A 87 -6.07 -2.80 -18.11
CA GLU A 87 -4.80 -3.48 -18.32
C GLU A 87 -3.98 -3.66 -17.03
N PHE A 88 -4.40 -3.05 -15.91
CA PHE A 88 -3.66 -3.13 -14.64
C PHE A 88 -3.49 -4.58 -14.17
N ILE A 89 -4.55 -5.39 -14.28
CA ILE A 89 -4.50 -6.81 -13.90
C ILE A 89 -3.61 -7.61 -14.85
N THR A 90 -3.56 -7.26 -16.13
CA THR A 90 -2.64 -7.87 -17.11
C THR A 90 -1.20 -7.56 -16.75
N LEU A 91 -0.88 -6.28 -16.49
CA LEU A 91 0.42 -5.87 -15.97
C LEU A 91 0.78 -6.69 -14.72
N ALA A 92 -0.13 -6.74 -13.74
CA ALA A 92 0.10 -7.44 -12.48
C ALA A 92 0.51 -8.89 -12.71
N LYS A 93 -0.22 -9.61 -13.56
CA LYS A 93 0.10 -10.99 -13.93
C LYS A 93 1.47 -11.09 -14.59
N ASN A 94 1.78 -10.22 -15.55
CA ASN A 94 3.02 -10.34 -16.32
C ASN A 94 4.28 -10.05 -15.48
N VAL A 95 4.22 -9.08 -14.55
CA VAL A 95 5.34 -8.68 -13.69
C VAL A 95 5.32 -9.31 -12.29
N GLY A 96 4.41 -10.25 -12.05
CA GLY A 96 4.33 -11.00 -10.80
C GLY A 96 3.89 -10.19 -9.59
N LEU A 97 2.97 -9.25 -9.81
CA LEU A 97 2.22 -8.54 -8.79
C LEU A 97 0.82 -9.14 -8.62
N LYS A 98 0.17 -8.78 -7.51
CA LYS A 98 -1.24 -9.05 -7.24
C LYS A 98 -1.94 -7.79 -6.72
N PRO A 99 -3.23 -7.60 -7.03
CA PRO A 99 -4.00 -6.49 -6.48
C PRO A 99 -4.24 -6.69 -4.97
N LEU A 100 -4.22 -5.59 -4.22
CA LEU A 100 -4.74 -5.54 -2.87
C LEU A 100 -6.26 -5.30 -2.90
N PRO A 101 -7.00 -5.64 -1.82
CA PRO A 101 -8.40 -5.28 -1.68
C PRO A 101 -8.62 -3.77 -1.83
N LEU A 102 -9.75 -3.41 -2.44
CA LEU A 102 -10.15 -2.01 -2.57
C LEU A 102 -10.47 -1.44 -1.19
N SER A 103 -9.96 -0.24 -0.95
CA SER A 103 -10.31 0.59 0.20
C SER A 103 -10.19 2.04 -0.20
N ASN A 104 -11.14 2.86 0.22
CA ASN A 104 -11.15 4.32 0.04
C ASN A 104 -10.70 5.07 1.30
N GLN A 105 -10.38 4.35 2.38
CA GLN A 105 -9.87 4.91 3.62
C GLN A 105 -8.79 3.98 4.19
N LEU A 106 -7.54 4.30 3.88
CA LEU A 106 -6.39 3.56 4.39
C LEU A 106 -5.84 4.26 5.61
N THR A 107 -5.64 3.49 6.67
CA THR A 107 -4.96 3.94 7.88
C THR A 107 -3.44 3.77 7.74
N GLU A 108 -2.70 4.45 8.59
CA GLU A 108 -1.24 4.24 8.72
C GLU A 108 -0.92 2.78 9.05
N ALA A 109 -1.73 2.13 9.89
CA ALA A 109 -1.57 0.72 10.23
C ALA A 109 -1.80 -0.22 9.03
N ASP A 110 -2.74 0.12 8.13
CA ASP A 110 -2.97 -0.66 6.91
C ASP A 110 -1.77 -0.59 5.97
N LEU A 111 -1.30 0.62 5.68
CA LEU A 111 -0.14 0.83 4.82
C LEU A 111 1.13 0.23 5.42
N PHE A 112 1.31 0.34 6.74
CA PHE A 112 2.45 -0.24 7.43
C PHE A 112 2.45 -1.77 7.27
N ARG A 113 1.31 -2.42 7.49
CA ARG A 113 1.16 -3.87 7.32
C ARG A 113 1.42 -4.28 5.87
N ASP A 114 0.82 -3.59 4.91
CA ASP A 114 0.98 -3.89 3.48
C ASP A 114 2.47 -3.75 3.06
N LEU A 115 3.15 -2.67 3.49
CA LEU A 115 4.58 -2.43 3.23
C LEU A 115 5.50 -3.44 3.90
N ARG A 116 5.24 -3.77 5.16
CA ARG A 116 6.02 -4.75 5.93
C ARG A 116 5.91 -6.15 5.32
N ASP A 117 4.70 -6.57 4.98
CA ASP A 117 4.41 -7.94 4.56
C ASP A 117 4.69 -8.17 3.07
N SER A 118 4.56 -7.13 2.25
CA SER A 118 4.59 -7.26 0.79
C SER A 118 5.57 -6.33 0.07
N GLY A 119 6.34 -5.53 0.82
CA GLY A 119 7.29 -4.57 0.26
C GLY A 119 6.60 -3.36 -0.39
N PRO A 120 7.26 -2.67 -1.34
CA PRO A 120 6.71 -1.46 -1.94
C PRO A 120 5.42 -1.71 -2.71
N ILE A 121 4.54 -0.71 -2.71
CA ILE A 121 3.20 -0.80 -3.29
C ILE A 121 3.12 0.06 -4.55
N TRP A 122 2.70 -0.54 -5.65
CA TRP A 122 2.35 0.15 -6.88
C TRP A 122 0.99 0.82 -6.70
N CYS A 123 0.89 2.14 -6.86
CA CYS A 123 -0.31 2.90 -6.55
C CYS A 123 -0.77 3.78 -7.73
N ALA A 124 -1.91 3.45 -8.33
CA ALA A 124 -2.60 4.29 -9.29
C ALA A 124 -3.48 5.33 -8.60
N GLY A 125 -3.43 6.56 -9.08
CA GLY A 125 -4.24 7.65 -8.57
C GLY A 125 -4.20 8.86 -9.47
N TYR A 126 -4.87 9.91 -9.02
CA TYR A 126 -4.88 11.23 -9.64
C TYR A 126 -3.81 12.12 -8.99
N TRP A 127 -2.58 11.63 -8.95
CA TRP A 127 -1.46 12.33 -8.32
C TRP A 127 -1.14 13.60 -9.10
N PHE A 128 -0.93 14.72 -8.40
CA PHE A 128 -0.64 16.02 -9.03
C PHE A 128 -1.67 16.49 -10.09
N GLY A 129 -2.91 15.96 -10.04
CA GLY A 129 -4.01 16.37 -10.91
C GLY A 129 -4.20 15.52 -12.18
N VAL A 130 -3.35 14.54 -12.44
CA VAL A 130 -3.44 13.66 -13.62
C VAL A 130 -3.40 12.18 -13.22
N GLY A 131 -3.87 11.31 -14.11
CA GLY A 131 -3.73 9.87 -13.92
C GLY A 131 -2.25 9.50 -13.92
N HIS A 132 -1.75 8.97 -12.81
CA HIS A 132 -0.33 8.70 -12.61
C HIS A 132 -0.13 7.50 -11.68
N ILE A 133 1.06 6.91 -11.73
CA ILE A 133 1.45 5.79 -10.88
C ILE A 133 2.65 6.22 -10.04
N ILE A 134 2.57 6.01 -8.73
CA ILE A 134 3.70 6.16 -7.80
C ILE A 134 4.00 4.82 -7.14
N VAL A 135 5.18 4.70 -6.52
CA VAL A 135 5.53 3.56 -5.67
C VAL A 135 5.56 4.01 -4.23
N LEU A 136 4.62 3.54 -3.41
CA LEU A 136 4.64 3.78 -1.97
C LEU A 136 5.80 2.99 -1.36
N THR A 137 6.68 3.69 -0.63
CA THR A 137 7.90 3.13 -0.04
C THR A 137 7.93 3.27 1.48
N GLY A 138 7.07 4.09 2.07
CA GLY A 138 7.03 4.27 3.52
C GLY A 138 5.76 4.90 4.02
N VAL A 139 5.53 4.75 5.32
CA VAL A 139 4.46 5.42 6.06
C VAL A 139 4.94 5.68 7.50
N GLY A 140 4.49 6.79 8.09
CA GLY A 140 4.70 7.09 9.49
C GLY A 140 4.39 8.54 9.84
N GLY A 141 3.79 8.77 11.01
CA GLY A 141 3.53 10.12 11.52
C GLY A 141 2.54 10.91 10.67
N GLY A 142 1.52 10.24 10.14
CA GLY A 142 0.50 10.84 9.27
C GLY A 142 0.99 11.16 7.86
N ARG A 143 2.18 10.69 7.48
CA ARG A 143 2.80 10.93 6.17
C ARG A 143 3.12 9.61 5.46
N ILE A 144 3.17 9.69 4.14
CA ILE A 144 3.67 8.64 3.26
C ILE A 144 4.98 9.08 2.61
N GLN A 145 5.84 8.12 2.29
CA GLN A 145 7.00 8.32 1.41
C GLN A 145 6.77 7.50 0.14
N PHE A 146 7.12 8.08 -1.01
CA PHE A 146 6.92 7.42 -2.30
C PHE A 146 7.98 7.83 -3.32
N ASN A 147 8.20 6.95 -4.29
CA ASN A 147 9.00 7.25 -5.45
C ASN A 147 8.07 7.65 -6.60
N ASP A 148 8.38 8.79 -7.21
CA ASP A 148 7.69 9.33 -8.37
C ASP A 148 8.49 9.02 -9.65
N PRO A 149 7.92 8.26 -10.60
CA PRO A 149 8.55 8.02 -11.88
C PRO A 149 8.82 9.30 -12.68
N ASP A 150 8.05 10.37 -12.47
CA ASP A 150 8.30 11.64 -13.11
C ASP A 150 9.58 12.27 -12.52
N GLY A 151 10.65 12.26 -13.31
CA GLY A 151 12.00 12.63 -12.88
C GLY A 151 12.72 11.58 -12.02
N GLY A 152 12.07 10.49 -11.61
CA GLY A 152 12.69 9.42 -10.83
C GLY A 152 13.12 9.87 -9.43
N VAL A 153 12.25 10.57 -8.72
CA VAL A 153 12.56 11.25 -7.46
C VAL A 153 11.79 10.68 -6.26
N GLU A 154 12.38 10.74 -5.08
CA GLU A 154 11.69 10.45 -3.82
C GLU A 154 10.89 11.68 -3.37
N LYS A 155 9.66 11.47 -2.91
CA LYS A 155 8.75 12.50 -2.40
C LYS A 155 8.04 12.01 -1.15
N GLU A 156 7.38 12.94 -0.45
CA GLU A 156 6.51 12.64 0.67
C GLU A 156 5.30 13.58 0.68
N ASP A 157 4.20 13.09 1.23
CA ASP A 157 2.98 13.87 1.45
C ASP A 157 2.21 13.28 2.65
N THR A 158 1.07 13.87 2.98
CA THR A 158 0.17 13.41 4.04
C THR A 158 -0.60 12.15 3.61
N LEU A 159 -0.96 11.32 4.59
CA LEU A 159 -1.87 10.19 4.39
C LEU A 159 -3.26 10.66 3.92
N ALA A 160 -3.70 11.83 4.35
CA ALA A 160 -4.96 12.43 3.90
C ALA A 160 -4.95 12.73 2.40
N TRP A 161 -3.86 13.34 1.90
CA TRP A 161 -3.65 13.54 0.47
C TRP A 161 -3.65 12.21 -0.29
N PHE A 162 -2.94 11.21 0.23
CA PHE A 162 -2.89 9.89 -0.39
C PHE A 162 -4.28 9.28 -0.56
N ASN A 163 -5.09 9.25 0.51
CA ASN A 163 -6.46 8.74 0.46
C ASN A 163 -7.36 9.54 -0.48
N GLN A 164 -7.17 10.86 -0.56
CA GLN A 164 -7.93 11.71 -1.48
C GLN A 164 -7.60 11.43 -2.95
N LYS A 165 -6.32 11.15 -3.26
CA LYS A 165 -5.84 11.03 -4.64
C LYS A 165 -5.81 9.60 -5.17
N LEU A 166 -5.80 8.60 -4.30
CA LEU A 166 -5.83 7.20 -4.71
C LEU A 166 -7.08 6.91 -5.56
N ALA A 167 -6.90 6.18 -6.66
CA ALA A 167 -8.00 5.75 -7.50
C ALA A 167 -8.76 4.56 -6.89
N SER A 168 -9.27 4.71 -5.66
CA SER A 168 -9.80 3.61 -4.82
C SER A 168 -11.00 2.86 -5.40
N GLY A 169 -11.66 3.42 -6.43
CA GLY A 169 -12.75 2.78 -7.17
C GLY A 169 -12.29 1.87 -8.32
N ILE A 170 -10.99 1.84 -8.64
CA ILE A 170 -10.43 1.08 -9.76
C ILE A 170 -9.78 -0.21 -9.25
N ALA A 171 -10.23 -1.35 -9.75
CA ALA A 171 -9.58 -2.63 -9.50
C ALA A 171 -8.10 -2.60 -9.90
N GLY A 172 -7.21 -3.04 -9.02
CA GLY A 172 -5.76 -2.99 -9.25
C GLY A 172 -5.12 -1.62 -9.03
N CYS A 173 -5.83 -0.64 -8.44
CA CYS A 173 -5.22 0.66 -8.10
C CYS A 173 -4.11 0.55 -7.05
N ARG A 174 -4.05 -0.55 -6.29
CA ARG A 174 -2.94 -0.89 -5.40
C ARG A 174 -2.49 -2.31 -5.68
N MET A 175 -1.21 -2.49 -5.96
CA MET A 175 -0.65 -3.80 -6.25
C MET A 175 0.68 -4.00 -5.52
N VAL A 176 0.92 -5.23 -5.09
CA VAL A 176 2.15 -5.63 -4.38
C VAL A 176 2.72 -6.89 -5.01
N LYS A 177 3.94 -7.26 -4.63
CA LYS A 177 4.53 -8.51 -5.07
C LYS A 177 3.65 -9.71 -4.72
N ASP A 178 3.44 -10.59 -5.69
CA ASP A 178 2.89 -11.91 -5.43
C ASP A 178 4.01 -12.85 -4.99
N ALA A 179 4.00 -13.27 -3.72
CA ALA A 179 5.01 -14.19 -3.17
C ALA A 179 4.97 -15.58 -3.83
N GLN A 180 3.90 -15.94 -4.53
CA GLN A 180 3.81 -17.20 -5.29
C GLN A 180 4.48 -17.12 -6.67
N ARG A 181 4.94 -15.93 -7.08
CA ARG A 181 5.60 -15.73 -8.37
C ARG A 181 7.07 -15.37 -8.14
N TYR A 182 7.98 -16.09 -8.79
CA TYR A 182 9.45 -15.99 -8.68
C TYR A 182 10.03 -16.30 -7.29
#